data_AF-A0A955BSG0-F1
#
_entry.id   AF-A0A955BSG0-F1
#
_cell.length_a   1.000
_cell.length_b   1.000
_cell.length_c   1.000
_cell.angle_alpha   90.00
_cell.angle_beta   90.00
_cell.angle_gamma   90.00
#
_symmetry.space_group_name_H-M   'P 1'
#
loop_
_entity.id
_entity.type
_entity.pdbx_description
1 polymer ?
#
loop_
_entity_poly.entity_id
_entity_poly.type
_entity_poly.pdbx_seq_one_letter_code
_entity_poly.pdbx_strand_id
1 'polypeptide(L)' 'EPFCGSGTSIIAAETCGRSALAMELDPAFVDVGVLRWQAFTGKEAMLDGDGRSFAEVAVERGGKAKATS' A
#
# COMPACT_ATOMS: atom_id res chain seq x y z
N GLU A 1 -7.75 -10.56 -5.23
CA GLU A 1 -8.48 -9.55 -6.01
C GLU A 1 -7.55 -9.08 -7.13
N PRO A 2 -7.96 -9.16 -8.41
CA PRO A 2 -7.05 -8.93 -9.53
C PRO A 2 -6.94 -7.47 -10.01
N PHE A 3 -7.77 -6.56 -9.49
CA PHE A 3 -7.87 -5.16 -9.91
C PHE A 3 -8.19 -4.27 -8.70
N CYS A 4 -7.17 -3.94 -7.91
CA CYS A 4 -7.33 -3.26 -6.63
C CYS A 4 -7.93 -1.87 -6.77
N GLY A 5 -7.65 -1.19 -7.88
CA GLY A 5 -8.07 0.17 -8.14
C GLY A 5 -7.79 1.05 -6.93
N SER A 6 -8.84 1.59 -6.32
CA SER A 6 -8.69 2.48 -5.15
C SER A 6 -8.33 1.77 -3.83
N GLY A 7 -8.28 0.45 -3.76
CA GLY A 7 -7.94 -0.30 -2.54
C GLY A 7 -9.11 -0.57 -1.58
N THR A 8 -10.36 -0.36 -2.00
CA THR A 8 -11.55 -0.58 -1.14
C THR A 8 -11.64 -2.01 -0.59
N SER A 9 -11.30 -3.01 -1.40
CA SER A 9 -11.30 -4.42 -1.00
C SER A 9 -10.29 -4.72 0.13
N ILE A 10 -9.14 -4.04 0.11
CA ILE A 10 -8.09 -4.16 1.13
C ILE A 10 -8.59 -3.61 2.48
N ILE A 11 -9.20 -2.43 2.46
CA ILE A 11 -9.77 -1.81 3.67
C ILE A 11 -10.92 -2.65 4.24
N ALA A 12 -11.79 -3.18 3.39
CA ALA A 12 -12.89 -4.05 3.83
C ALA A 12 -12.37 -5.34 4.49
N ALA A 13 -11.29 -5.92 3.96
CA ALA A 13 -10.67 -7.09 4.57
C ALA A 13 -10.07 -6.77 5.95
N GLU A 14 -9.30 -5.69 6.06
CA GLU A 14 -8.73 -5.23 7.35
C GLU A 14 -9.84 -4.97 8.39
N THR A 15 -10.92 -4.29 7.99
CA THR A 15 -12.07 -4.00 8.87
C THR A 15 -12.73 -5.28 9.40
N CYS A 16 -12.74 -6.34 8.60
CA CYS A 16 -13.28 -7.64 8.99
C CYS A 16 -12.26 -8.57 9.67
N GLY A 17 -11.04 -8.10 9.94
CA GLY A 17 -9.97 -8.94 10.49
C GLY A 17 -9.54 -10.09 9.57
N ARG A 18 -9.67 -9.90 8.25
CA ARG A 18 -9.29 -10.88 7.23
C ARG A 18 -8.07 -10.41 6.43
N SER A 19 -7.29 -11.37 5.95
CA SER A 19 -6.24 -11.10 4.97
C SER A 19 -6.83 -10.94 3.56
N ALA A 20 -6.30 -9.99 2.78
CA ALA A 20 -6.58 -9.86 1.36
C ALA A 20 -5.28 -9.93 0.55
N LEU A 21 -5.35 -10.59 -0.61
CA LEU A 21 -4.31 -10.52 -1.64
C LEU A 21 -4.88 -9.74 -2.80
N ALA A 22 -4.19 -8.67 -3.20
CA ALA A 22 -4.63 -7.74 -4.22
C ALA A 22 -3.53 -7.54 -5.26
N MET A 23 -3.93 -7.34 -6.52
CA MET A 23 -3.03 -7.02 -7.63
C MET A 23 -3.56 -5.79 -8.36
N GLU A 24 -2.66 -4.98 -8.89
CA GLU A 24 -2.97 -3.81 -9.70
C GLU A 24 -1.86 -3.62 -10.74
N LEU A 25 -2.23 -3.23 -11.95
CA LEU A 25 -1.31 -3.08 -13.07
C LEU A 25 -0.75 -1.64 -13.12
N ASP A 26 -1.57 -0.64 -12.80
CA ASP A 26 -1.14 0.75 -12.82
C ASP A 26 -0.35 1.06 -11.52
N PRO A 27 0.95 1.40 -11.62
CA PRO A 27 1.77 1.72 -10.46
C PRO A 27 1.18 2.85 -9.59
N ALA A 28 0.50 3.83 -10.18
CA ALA A 28 -0.11 4.91 -9.43
C ALA A 28 -1.27 4.42 -8.55
N PHE A 29 -2.05 3.43 -9.02
CA PHE A 29 -3.11 2.83 -8.23
C PHE A 29 -2.59 1.84 -7.17
N VAL A 30 -1.44 1.19 -7.41
CA VAL A 30 -0.71 0.46 -6.37
C VAL A 30 -0.36 1.39 -5.20
N ASP A 31 0.24 2.54 -5.50
CA ASP A 31 0.60 3.54 -4.48
C ASP A 31 -0.63 4.05 -3.72
N VAL A 32 -1.75 4.31 -4.42
CA VAL A 32 -3.01 4.71 -3.78
C VAL A 32 -3.51 3.65 -2.81
N GLY A 33 -3.49 2.37 -3.19
CA GLY A 33 -3.91 1.26 -2.34
C GLY A 33 -3.07 1.16 -1.07
N VAL A 34 -1.74 1.22 -1.21
CA VAL A 34 -0.79 1.19 -0.08
C VAL A 34 -1.02 2.38 0.85
N LEU A 35 -1.04 3.61 0.31
CA LEU A 35 -1.20 4.82 1.11
C LEU A 35 -2.55 4.88 1.84
N ARG A 36 -3.65 4.43 1.22
CA ARG A 36 -4.95 4.33 1.89
C ARG A 36 -4.92 3.34 3.04
N TRP A 37 -4.32 2.16 2.85
CA TRP A 37 -4.24 1.16 3.91
C TRP A 37 -3.37 1.64 5.09
N GLN A 38 -2.21 2.25 4.81
CA GLN A 38 -1.38 2.83 5.88
C GLN A 38 -2.11 3.94 6.63
N ALA A 39 -2.81 4.84 5.93
CA ALA A 39 -3.58 5.91 6.56
C ALA A 39 -4.75 5.38 7.41
N PHE A 40 -5.40 4.31 6.97
CA PHE A 40 -6.50 3.68 7.70
C PHE A 40 -6.05 2.94 8.96
N THR A 41 -4.91 2.25 8.89
CA THR A 41 -4.44 1.36 9.96
C THR A 41 -3.40 1.99 10.89
N GLY A 42 -2.72 3.05 10.44
CA GLY A 42 -1.51 3.58 11.08
C GLY A 42 -0.28 2.66 10.96
N LYS A 43 -0.39 1.54 10.22
CA LYS A 43 0.72 0.61 10.01
C LYS A 43 1.58 1.06 8.83
N GLU A 44 2.83 0.60 8.82
CA GLU A 44 3.76 0.79 7.72
C GLU A 44 3.74 -0.45 6.81
N ALA A 45 3.63 -0.23 5.50
CA ALA A 45 3.67 -1.29 4.51
C ALA A 45 5.12 -1.68 4.22
N MET A 46 5.36 -2.99 4.18
CA MET A 46 6.68 -3.57 3.99
C MET A 46 6.72 -4.34 2.67
N LEU A 47 7.83 -4.24 1.95
CA LEU A 47 8.09 -5.05 0.77
C LEU A 47 8.48 -6.47 1.20
N ASP A 48 7.68 -7.44 0.77
CA ASP A 48 7.85 -8.84 1.16
C ASP A 48 9.20 -9.39 0.66
N GLY A 49 9.88 -10.18 1.49
CA GLY A 49 11.20 -10.76 1.22
C GLY A 49 12.40 -9.83 1.41
N ASP A 50 12.23 -8.50 1.36
CA ASP A 50 13.34 -7.54 1.59
C ASP A 50 13.21 -6.74 2.90
N GLY A 51 12.00 -6.64 3.46
CA GLY A 51 11.71 -5.99 4.73
C GLY A 51 11.78 -4.46 4.72
N ARG A 52 12.00 -3.84 3.57
CA ARG A 52 12.06 -2.37 3.44
C ARG A 52 10.67 -1.77 3.49
N SER A 53 10.56 -0.59 4.06
CA SER A 53 9.28 0.12 4.08
C SER A 53 8.93 0.71 2.72
N PHE A 54 7.65 0.97 2.52
CA PHE A 54 7.16 1.65 1.33
C PHE A 54 7.86 3.01 1.11
N ALA A 55 8.21 3.72 2.18
CA ALA A 55 8.94 4.97 2.09
C ALA A 55 10.39 4.79 1.61
N GLU A 56 11.09 3.76 2.08
CA GLU A 56 12.47 3.44 1.64
C GLU A 56 12.51 3.09 0.15
N VAL A 57 11.56 2.24 -0.29
CA VAL A 57 11.43 1.85 -1.70
C VAL A 57 11.07 3.04 -2.59
N ALA A 58 10.22 3.97 -2.11
CA ALA A 58 9.87 5.17 -2.85
C ALA A 58 11.10 6.06 -3.12
N VAL A 59 11.98 6.25 -2.13
CA VAL A 59 13.22 7.03 -2.27
C VAL A 59 14.14 6.43 -3.32
N GLU A 60 14.35 5.11 -3.29
CA GLU A 60 15.20 4.41 -4.27
C GLU A 60 14.68 4.55 -5.69
N ARG A 61 13.36 4.44 -5.89
CA ARG A 61 12.71 4.54 -7.21
C ARG A 61 12.62 5.99 -7.73
N GLY A 62 13.23 6.95 -7.04
CA GLY A 62 13.21 8.37 -7.41
C GLY A 62 11.91 9.08 -7.07
N GLY A 63 11.01 8.44 -6.30
CA GLY A 63 9.81 9.05 -5.76
C GLY A 63 10.17 10.01 -4.61
N LYS A 64 9.54 11.19 -4.58
CA LYS A 64 9.60 12.04 -3.39
C LYS A 64 8.79 11.37 -2.27
N ALA A 65 9.45 10.98 -1.19
CA ALA A 65 8.75 10.62 0.05
C ALA A 65 7.82 11.79 0.41
N LYS A 66 6.51 11.54 0.53
CA LYS A 66 5.61 12.55 1.06
C LYS A 66 5.98 12.77 2.53
N ALA A 67 6.58 13.91 2.81
CA ALA A 67 6.77 14.38 4.17
C ALA A 67 5.40 14.51 4.83
N THR A 68 5.18 13.75 5.88
CA THR A 68 4.04 13.92 6.78
C THR A 68 4.24 15.25 7.53
N SER A 69 3.31 16.19 7.36
CA SER A 69 3.17 17.36 8.25
C SER A 69 2.42 16.98 9.52
#